data_AF-K5YW22-F1
#
_entry.id   AF-K5YW22-F1
#
_cell.length_a   1.000
_cell.length_b   1.000
_cell.length_c   1.000
_cell.angle_alpha   90.00
_cell.angle_beta   90.00
_cell.angle_gamma   90.00
#
_symmetry.space_group_name_H-M   'P 1'
#
loop_
_entity.id
_entity.type
_entity.pdbx_description
1 polymer ?
#
loop_
_entity_poly.entity_id
_entity_poly.type
_entity_poly.pdbx_seq_one_letter_code
_entity_poly.pdbx_strand_id
1 'polypeptide(L)' 'MTTTDKKLSKGQLAYEQERAKKAGKSLDDWMKHKARLAAETAQRTAPPVEKKKGFLSRLLDKAHKPI' A
#
# COMPACT_ATOMS: atom_id res chain seq x y z
N MET A 1 -16.18 15.71 -3.09
CA MET A 1 -15.04 16.37 -2.42
C MET A 1 -13.96 15.33 -2.22
N THR A 2 -12.84 15.44 -2.94
CA THR A 2 -11.77 14.43 -2.95
C THR A 2 -10.90 14.55 -1.71
N THR A 3 -10.85 13.48 -0.93
CA THR A 3 -10.19 13.36 0.38
C THR A 3 -8.66 13.42 0.27
N THR A 4 -8.08 14.61 0.06
CA THR A 4 -6.61 14.84 0.11
C THR A 4 -6.25 16.01 1.02
N ASP A 5 -7.10 16.33 1.99
CA ASP A 5 -6.83 17.39 2.98
C ASP A 5 -5.97 16.94 4.17
N LYS A 6 -5.28 15.80 4.07
CA LYS A 6 -4.16 15.52 4.98
C LYS A 6 -2.97 16.35 4.52
N LYS A 7 -2.93 17.59 5.01
CA LYS A 7 -1.84 18.54 4.85
C LYS A 7 -0.51 17.81 5.11
N LEU A 8 0.24 17.56 4.04
CA LEU A 8 1.55 16.90 4.11
C LEU A 8 2.46 17.69 5.05
N SER A 9 3.20 17.00 5.91
CA SER A 9 4.22 17.63 6.73
C SER A 9 5.28 18.30 5.85
N LYS A 10 5.91 19.38 6.33
CA LYS A 10 6.95 20.10 5.58
C LYS A 10 8.07 19.17 5.08
N GLY A 11 8.47 18.17 5.89
CA GLY A 11 9.46 17.18 5.50
C GLY A 11 8.98 16.23 4.39
N GLN A 12 7.70 15.84 4.42
CA GLN A 12 7.12 15.02 3.35
C GLN A 12 7.02 15.81 2.05
N LEU A 13 6.69 17.09 2.11
CA LEU A 13 6.59 17.96 0.93
C LEU A 13 7.95 18.12 0.25
N ALA A 14 9.03 18.34 1.01
CA ALA A 14 10.38 18.41 0.47
C ALA A 14 10.79 17.11 -0.23
N TYR A 15 10.51 15.96 0.39
CA TYR A 15 10.78 14.65 -0.19
C TYR A 15 10.04 14.44 -1.52
N GLU A 16 8.75 14.78 -1.59
CA GLU A 16 7.96 14.65 -2.81
C GLU A 16 8.38 15.66 -3.88
N GLN A 17 8.88 16.84 -3.51
CA GLN A 17 9.45 17.81 -4.46
C GLN A 17 10.71 17.28 -5.13
N GLU A 18 11.62 16.64 -4.40
CA GLU A 18 12.81 16.02 -4.99
C GLU A 18 12.45 14.93 -6.00
N ARG A 19 11.42 14.14 -5.67
CA ARG A 19 10.89 13.10 -6.57
C ARG A 19 10.22 13.69 -7.80
N ALA A 20 9.42 14.76 -7.63
CA ALA A 20 8.80 15.47 -8.74
C ALA A 20 9.87 16.04 -9.69
N LYS A 21 10.92 16.67 -9.15
CA LYS A 21 12.08 17.15 -9.92
C LYS A 21 12.79 16.02 -10.67
N LYS A 22 13.04 14.88 -10.02
CA LYS A 22 13.63 13.70 -10.66
C LYS A 22 12.76 13.15 -11.80
N ALA A 23 11.44 13.25 -11.68
CA ALA A 23 10.50 12.84 -12.70
C ALA A 23 10.27 13.91 -13.79
N GLY A 24 10.89 15.09 -13.68
CA GLY A 24 10.67 16.22 -14.60
C GLY A 24 9.23 16.77 -14.55
N LYS A 25 8.53 16.61 -13.42
CA LYS A 25 7.13 17.01 -13.24
C LYS A 25 6.98 18.09 -12.17
N SER A 26 5.88 18.84 -12.23
CA SER A 26 5.47 19.70 -11.12
C SER A 26 5.08 18.86 -9.90
N LEU A 27 5.13 19.44 -8.70
CA LEU A 27 4.74 18.74 -7.46
C LEU A 27 3.27 18.27 -7.53
N ASP A 28 2.40 19.11 -8.08
CA ASP A 28 0.96 18.81 -8.19
C ASP A 28 0.70 17.65 -9.17
N ASP A 29 1.37 17.66 -10.33
CA ASP A 29 1.28 16.56 -11.31
C ASP A 29 1.85 15.25 -10.76
N TRP A 30 2.93 15.34 -9.97
CA TRP A 30 3.51 14.20 -9.29
C TRP A 30 2.56 13.60 -8.26
N MET A 31 1.89 14.43 -7.46
CA MET A 31 0.90 13.99 -6.48
C MET A 31 -0.33 13.35 -7.15
N LYS A 32 -0.85 13.95 -8.23
CA LYS A 32 -1.94 13.38 -9.03
C LYS A 32 -1.55 12.04 -9.65
N HIS A 33 -0.34 11.94 -10.18
CA HIS A 33 0.19 10.69 -10.74
C HIS A 33 0.31 9.59 -9.67
N LYS A 34 0.81 9.93 -8.48
CA LYS A 34 0.91 9.01 -7.35
C LYS A 34 -0.46 8.55 -6.86
N ALA A 35 -1.44 9.44 -6.77
CA ALA A 35 -2.81 9.10 -6.41
C ALA A 35 -3.45 8.14 -7.43
N ARG A 36 -3.22 8.39 -8.73
CA ARG A 36 -3.66 7.48 -9.80
C ARG A 36 -3.03 6.10 -9.68
N LEU A 37 -1.72 6.04 -9.48
CA LEU A 37 -1.01 4.77 -9.28
C LEU A 37 -1.51 4.02 -8.05
N ALA A 38 -1.75 4.71 -6.93
CA ALA A 38 -2.29 4.09 -5.72
C ALA A 38 -3.70 3.50 -5.94
N ALA A 39 -4.54 4.17 -6.73
CA ALA A 39 -5.85 3.65 -7.10
C ALA A 39 -5.76 2.44 -8.05
N GLU A 40 -4.79 2.43 -8.97
CA GLU A 40 -4.56 1.32 -9.90
C GLU A 40 -3.91 0.11 -9.22
N THR A 41 -3.03 0.31 -8.24
CA THR A 41 -2.42 -0.78 -7.47
C THR A 41 -3.40 -1.39 -6.48
N ALA A 42 -4.25 -0.59 -5.84
CA ALA A 42 -5.33 -1.11 -4.99
C ALA A 42 -6.27 -2.08 -5.74
N GLN A 43 -6.45 -1.88 -7.05
CA GLN A 43 -7.22 -2.79 -7.90
C GLN A 43 -6.43 -4.01 -8.40
N ARG A 44 -5.09 -3.96 -8.41
CA ARG A 44 -4.23 -5.05 -8.91
C ARG A 44 -3.58 -5.90 -7.83
N THR A 45 -3.54 -5.46 -6.57
CA THR A 45 -2.97 -6.22 -5.45
C THR A 45 -4.03 -6.75 -4.51
N ALA A 46 -4.86 -7.66 -5.02
CA ALA A 46 -5.43 -8.70 -4.18
C ALA A 46 -4.92 -10.07 -4.66
N PRO A 47 -3.65 -10.42 -4.41
CA PRO A 47 -3.30 -11.84 -4.42
C PRO A 47 -4.19 -12.53 -3.37
N PRO A 48 -4.72 -13.74 -3.63
CA PRO A 48 -5.44 -14.47 -2.60
C PRO A 48 -4.51 -14.60 -1.41
N VAL A 49 -4.89 -13.98 -0.29
CA VAL A 49 -4.12 -14.06 0.95
C VAL A 49 -4.18 -15.51 1.38
N GLU A 50 -3.14 -16.28 1.07
CA GLU A 50 -2.95 -17.61 1.65
C GLU A 50 -2.81 -17.40 3.16
N LYS A 51 -3.93 -17.59 3.86
CA LYS A 51 -3.99 -17.47 5.32
C LYS A 51 -3.09 -18.56 5.89
N LYS A 52 -1.89 -18.17 6.32
CA LYS A 52 -0.97 -19.08 7.01
C LYS A 52 -1.71 -19.70 8.19
N LYS A 53 -1.69 -21.03 8.26
CA LYS A 53 -2.32 -21.77 9.37
C LYS A 53 -1.76 -21.25 10.70
N GLY A 54 -2.65 -20.66 11.50
CA GLY A 54 -2.34 -20.14 12.82
C GLY A 54 -1.95 -21.26 13.79
N PHE A 55 -1.45 -20.88 14.96
CA PHE A 55 -1.02 -21.83 15.99
C PHE A 55 -2.12 -22.83 16.38
N LEU A 56 -3.36 -22.35 16.56
CA LEU A 56 -4.52 -23.20 16.88
C LEU A 56 -4.84 -24.19 15.77
N SER A 57 -4.84 -23.76 14.50
CA SER A 57 -5.06 -24.66 13.36
C SER A 57 -4.02 -25.77 13.28
N ARG A 58 -2.75 -25.47 13.60
CA ARG A 58 -1.67 -26.47 13.64
C ARG A 58 -1.85 -27.47 14.78
N LEU A 59 -2.41 -27.04 15.91
CA LEU A 59 -2.70 -27.91 17.03
C LEU A 59 -3.84 -28.89 16.71
N LEU A 60 -4.92 -28.40 16.09
CA LEU A 60 -6.02 -29.25 15.61
C LEU A 60 -5.56 -30.26 14.56
N ASP A 61 -4.76 -29.82 13.57
CA ASP A 61 -4.21 -30.73 12.56
C ASP A 61 -3.40 -31.88 13.17
N LYS A 62 -2.71 -31.63 14.29
CA LYS A 62 -1.91 -32.65 14.98
C LYS A 62 -2.78 -33.59 15.83
N ALA A 63 -3.87 -33.08 16.40
CA ALA A 63 -4.83 -33.90 17.13
C ALA A 63 -5.65 -34.83 16.20
N HIS A 64 -5.88 -34.41 14.96
CA HIS A 64 -6.64 -35.16 13.96
C HIS A 64 -5.79 -36.17 13.17
N LYS A 65 -4.48 -36.27 13.44
CA LYS A 65 -3.59 -37.20 12.76
C LYS A 65 -3.61 -38.55 13.48
N PRO A 66 -4.20 -39.62 12.90
CA PRO A 66 -4.13 -40.94 13.51
C PRO A 66 -2.67 -41.43 13.58
N ILE A 67 -2.35 -42.16 14.65
CA ILE A 67 -1.04 -42.79 14.87
C ILE A 67 -0.79 -43.86 13.83
#